data_AF-A0A7C1T7P3-F1
#
_entry.id   AF-A0A7C1T7P3-F1
#
_cell.length_a   1.000
_cell.length_b   1.000
_cell.length_c   1.000
_cell.angle_alpha   90.00
_cell.angle_beta   90.00
_cell.angle_gamma   90.00
#
_symmetry.space_group_name_H-M   'P 1'
#
loop_
_entity.id
_entity.type
_entity.pdbx_description
1 polymer ?
#
loop_
_entity_poly.entity_id
_entity_poly.type
_entity_poly.pdbx_seq_one_letter_code
_entity_poly.pdbx_strand_id
1 'polypeptide(L)'
;MFSFEFEADTDIMLAWHDAIVQSPQTTRVFIEGTVLGDIRRKVAVVNAYPPLPVYPIEWTSEKQRRFYFAVIAQRDNDGNIIPYERRGTFFDDVTVELDALSLNLKITNPNPVARYVIGDDQQKFHANTGWENPSEQYLVILIEAQDDIMDAWIEIIDWRNLA
;
A
#
# COMPACT_ATOMS: atom_id res chain seq x y z
N MET A 1 -0.70 -11.46 3.39
CA MET A 1 0.29 -10.42 3.09
C MET A 1 0.28 -10.15 1.60
N PHE A 2 0.26 -8.88 1.20
CA PHE A 2 0.62 -8.45 -0.15
C PHE A 2 1.64 -7.31 -0.02
N SER A 3 2.46 -7.11 -1.06
CA SER A 3 3.52 -6.10 -1.10
C SER A 3 3.65 -5.56 -2.52
N PHE A 4 3.78 -4.25 -2.65
CA PHE A 4 4.18 -3.58 -3.88
C PHE A 4 5.50 -2.88 -3.62
N GLU A 5 6.48 -3.14 -4.49
CA GLU A 5 7.81 -2.58 -4.39
C GLU A 5 8.11 -1.84 -5.69
N PHE A 6 8.71 -0.67 -5.54
CA PHE A 6 9.13 0.16 -6.64
C PHE A 6 10.55 0.65 -6.36
N GLU A 7 11.38 0.57 -7.40
CA GLU A 7 12.75 1.09 -7.38
C GLU A 7 12.83 2.20 -8.43
N ALA A 8 13.32 3.37 -8.01
CA ALA A 8 13.45 4.52 -8.90
C ALA A 8 14.42 4.22 -10.06
N ASP A 9 14.24 4.92 -11.17
CA ASP A 9 15.13 4.79 -12.33
C ASP A 9 16.58 5.07 -11.97
N THR A 10 17.49 4.36 -12.64
CA THR A 10 18.93 4.39 -12.32
C THR A 10 19.51 5.80 -12.41
N ASP A 11 19.06 6.60 -13.39
CA ASP A 11 19.52 7.98 -13.57
C ASP A 11 19.08 8.89 -12.41
N ILE A 12 17.87 8.68 -11.88
CA ILE A 12 17.37 9.38 -10.69
C ILE A 12 18.19 8.95 -9.47
N MET A 13 18.45 7.65 -9.30
CA MET A 13 19.28 7.15 -8.20
C MET A 13 20.70 7.75 -8.21
N LEU A 14 21.31 7.89 -9.38
CA LEU A 14 22.64 8.51 -9.52
C LEU A 14 22.62 9.99 -9.12
N ALA A 15 21.66 10.76 -9.64
CA ALA A 15 21.49 12.17 -9.29
C ALA A 15 21.21 12.36 -7.79
N TRP A 16 20.44 11.44 -7.21
CA TRP A 16 20.09 11.44 -5.80
C TRP A 16 21.25 11.04 -4.89
N HIS A 17 22.07 10.08 -5.31
CA HIS A 17 23.26 9.66 -4.58
C HIS A 17 24.19 10.84 -4.29
N ASP A 18 24.42 11.71 -5.28
CA ASP A 18 25.23 12.92 -5.11
C ASP A 18 24.63 13.87 -4.07
N ALA A 19 23.30 14.03 -4.04
CA ALA A 19 22.61 14.85 -3.04
C ALA A 19 22.75 14.27 -1.62
N ILE A 20 22.67 12.94 -1.46
CA ILE A 20 22.87 12.29 -0.16
C ILE A 20 24.32 12.42 0.30
N VAL A 21 25.30 12.12 -0.56
CA VAL A 21 26.73 12.18 -0.19
C VAL A 21 27.10 13.58 0.29
N GLN A 22 26.55 14.60 -0.36
CA GLN A 22 26.88 15.99 -0.06
C GLN A 22 26.12 16.53 1.16
N SER A 23 24.90 16.09 1.43
CA SER A 23 24.08 16.58 2.56
C SER A 23 23.11 15.52 3.11
N PRO A 24 23.61 14.47 3.80
CA PRO A 24 22.82 13.29 4.14
C PRO A 24 21.60 13.57 5.02
N GLN A 25 21.76 14.45 6.02
CA GLN A 25 20.69 14.76 6.97
C GLN A 25 19.59 15.61 6.33
N THR A 26 19.96 16.65 5.56
CA THR A 26 19.00 17.51 4.86
C THR A 26 18.20 16.72 3.84
N THR A 27 18.89 15.94 2.99
CA THR A 27 18.25 15.11 1.96
C THR A 27 17.31 14.09 2.58
N ARG A 28 17.71 13.45 3.69
CA ARG A 28 16.85 12.51 4.43
C ARG A 28 15.60 13.17 5.00
N VAL A 29 15.75 14.29 5.72
CA VAL A 29 14.60 14.99 6.32
C VAL A 29 13.62 15.46 5.24
N PHE A 30 14.15 15.93 4.12
CA PHE A 30 13.35 16.39 3.00
C PHE A 30 12.56 15.23 2.36
N ILE A 31 13.21 14.09 2.09
CA ILE A 31 12.52 12.94 1.50
C ILE A 31 11.48 12.33 2.44
N GLU A 32 11.80 12.21 3.74
CA GLU A 32 10.89 11.66 4.74
C GLU A 32 9.70 12.60 4.99
N GLY A 33 9.92 13.92 4.94
CA GLY A 33 8.89 14.92 5.22
C GLY A 33 7.97 15.17 4.02
N THR A 34 8.55 15.36 2.83
CA THR A 34 7.83 15.77 1.63
C THR A 34 7.27 14.56 0.88
N VAL A 35 8.17 13.70 0.40
CA VAL A 35 7.81 12.56 -0.47
C VAL A 35 7.04 11.49 0.30
N LEU A 36 7.61 10.97 1.39
CA LEU A 36 6.95 9.92 2.17
C LEU A 36 5.65 10.42 2.83
N GLY A 37 5.62 11.69 3.23
CA GLY A 37 4.42 12.33 3.77
C GLY A 37 3.28 12.38 2.74
N ASP A 38 3.58 12.72 1.50
CA ASP A 38 2.58 12.77 0.43
C ASP A 38 2.08 11.38 0.02
N ILE A 39 2.99 10.43 -0.18
CA ILE A 39 2.63 9.05 -0.52
C ILE A 39 1.71 8.45 0.55
N ARG A 40 2.00 8.67 1.84
CA ARG A 40 1.13 8.20 2.94
C ARG A 40 -0.28 8.78 2.86
N ARG A 41 -0.43 10.05 2.47
CA ARG A 41 -1.75 10.65 2.26
C ARG A 41 -2.46 10.00 1.08
N LYS A 42 -1.79 9.80 -0.06
CA LYS A 42 -2.36 9.14 -1.25
C LYS A 42 -2.81 7.72 -0.93
N VAL A 43 -1.97 6.91 -0.26
CA VAL A 43 -2.31 5.54 0.18
C VAL A 43 -3.51 5.51 1.13
N ALA A 44 -3.64 6.48 2.04
CA ALA A 44 -4.78 6.54 2.95
C ALA A 44 -6.13 6.73 2.24
N VAL A 45 -6.15 7.34 1.04
CA VAL A 45 -7.38 7.58 0.26
C VAL A 45 -7.81 6.35 -0.54
N VAL A 46 -6.87 5.50 -0.95
CA VAL A 46 -7.12 4.21 -1.63
C VAL A 46 -7.94 3.26 -0.74
N ASN A 47 -7.81 3.42 0.57
CA ASN A 47 -8.28 2.51 1.60
C ASN A 47 -9.78 2.69 1.95
N ALA A 48 -10.65 2.67 0.95
CA ALA A 48 -12.10 2.79 1.14
C ALA A 48 -12.77 1.43 1.43
N TYR A 49 -13.56 1.35 2.50
CA TYR A 49 -14.36 0.15 2.78
C TYR A 49 -15.62 0.14 1.93
N PRO A 50 -15.89 -0.95 1.19
CA PRO A 50 -17.14 -1.08 0.46
C PRO A 50 -18.31 -1.44 1.40
N PRO A 51 -19.57 -1.32 0.93
CA PRO A 51 -20.77 -1.66 1.70
C PRO A 51 -20.78 -3.12 2.18
N LEU A 52 -21.55 -3.39 3.25
CA LEU A 52 -21.69 -4.74 3.82
C LEU A 52 -22.03 -5.79 2.75
N PRO A 53 -21.52 -7.02 2.88
CA PRO A 53 -21.78 -8.06 1.90
C PRO A 53 -23.27 -8.42 1.86
N VAL A 54 -23.81 -8.56 0.65
CA VAL A 54 -25.19 -9.03 0.44
C VAL A 54 -25.18 -10.56 0.40
N TYR A 55 -26.03 -11.18 1.21
CA TYR A 55 -26.14 -12.64 1.29
C TYR A 55 -27.19 -13.18 0.31
N PRO A 56 -26.97 -14.39 -0.25
CA PRO A 56 -25.86 -15.31 0.00
C PRO A 56 -24.56 -14.93 -0.74
N ILE A 57 -23.41 -15.11 -0.07
CA ILE A 57 -22.09 -14.83 -0.64
C ILE A 57 -21.65 -15.87 -1.68
N GLU A 58 -21.08 -15.41 -2.78
CA GLU A 58 -20.55 -16.28 -3.83
C GLU A 58 -19.12 -16.75 -3.52
N TRP A 59 -18.95 -18.06 -3.36
CA TRP A 59 -17.63 -18.66 -3.18
C TRP A 59 -16.99 -18.98 -4.53
N THR A 60 -15.67 -18.82 -4.62
CA THR A 60 -14.90 -19.18 -5.82
C THR A 60 -14.93 -20.70 -6.05
N SER A 61 -14.91 -21.51 -4.98
CA SER A 61 -15.13 -22.96 -5.04
C SER A 61 -15.54 -23.54 -3.68
N GLU A 62 -16.10 -24.74 -3.67
CA GLU A 62 -16.44 -25.45 -2.42
C GLU A 62 -15.20 -25.83 -1.59
N LYS A 63 -14.04 -26.01 -2.23
CA LYS A 63 -12.76 -26.22 -1.51
C LYS A 63 -12.33 -24.93 -0.80
N GLN A 64 -12.39 -23.80 -1.49
CA GLN A 64 -12.07 -22.50 -0.92
C GLN A 64 -13.05 -22.13 0.20
N ARG A 65 -14.34 -22.38 0.02
CA ARG A 65 -15.37 -22.23 1.07
C ARG A 65 -14.97 -23.00 2.34
N ARG A 66 -14.62 -24.28 2.20
CA ARG A 66 -14.18 -25.11 3.33
C ARG A 66 -12.87 -24.66 3.95
N PHE A 67 -11.89 -24.26 3.15
CA PHE A 67 -10.61 -23.72 3.65
C PHE A 67 -10.83 -22.44 4.45
N TYR A 68 -11.65 -21.52 3.94
CA TYR A 68 -12.03 -20.30 4.64
C TYR A 68 -12.68 -20.60 6.00
N PHE A 69 -13.63 -21.54 6.02
CA PHE A 69 -14.28 -21.99 7.25
C PHE A 69 -13.34 -22.70 8.23
N ALA A 70 -12.26 -23.33 7.75
CA ALA A 70 -11.29 -24.00 8.59
C ALA A 70 -10.21 -23.07 9.16
N VAL A 71 -9.88 -21.98 8.46
CA VAL A 71 -8.66 -21.20 8.74
C VAL A 71 -8.95 -19.74 9.15
N ILE A 72 -10.07 -19.16 8.71
CA ILE A 72 -10.32 -17.71 8.82
C ILE A 72 -11.64 -17.37 9.51
N ALA A 73 -12.68 -18.19 9.30
CA ALA A 73 -14.02 -17.92 9.80
C ALA A 73 -14.09 -17.67 11.31
N GLN A 74 -14.62 -16.50 11.67
CA GLN A 74 -15.04 -16.17 13.03
C GLN A 74 -16.54 -16.43 13.17
N ARG A 75 -17.01 -16.66 14.40
CA ARG A 75 -18.45 -16.82 14.67
C ARG A 75 -18.97 -15.58 15.40
N ASP A 76 -20.19 -15.14 15.06
CA ASP A 76 -20.92 -14.16 15.86
C ASP A 76 -21.51 -14.80 17.13
N ASN A 77 -22.16 -13.97 17.95
CA ASN A 77 -22.81 -14.40 19.18
C ASN A 77 -23.98 -15.38 18.95
N ASP A 78 -24.52 -15.43 17.74
CA ASP A 78 -25.61 -16.32 17.34
C ASP A 78 -25.10 -17.60 16.64
N GLY A 79 -23.77 -17.77 16.58
CA GLY A 79 -23.10 -18.93 15.99
C GLY A 79 -23.03 -18.91 14.46
N ASN A 80 -23.47 -17.83 13.80
CA ASN A 80 -23.29 -17.64 12.37
C ASN A 80 -21.84 -17.35 12.05
N ILE A 81 -21.42 -17.74 10.85
CA ILE A 81 -20.06 -17.50 10.42
C ILE A 81 -19.96 -16.11 9.82
N ILE A 82 -19.13 -15.28 10.43
CA ILE A 82 -18.78 -13.95 9.94
C ILE A 82 -17.58 -14.13 9.00
N PRO A 83 -17.70 -13.83 7.69
CA PRO A 83 -16.54 -13.55 6.88
C PRO A 83 -15.75 -12.41 7.53
N TYR A 84 -14.40 -12.41 7.48
CA TYR A 84 -13.48 -11.39 8.01
C TYR A 84 -14.21 -10.20 8.59
N GLU A 85 -14.26 -10.13 9.93
CA GLU A 85 -15.01 -9.10 10.63
C GLU A 85 -14.50 -7.74 10.15
N ARG A 86 -15.36 -7.00 9.46
CA ARG A 86 -15.04 -5.67 8.92
C ARG A 86 -14.99 -4.69 10.08
N ARG A 87 -13.91 -4.75 10.86
CA ARG A 87 -13.67 -3.88 12.03
C ARG A 87 -13.32 -2.45 11.62
N GLY A 88 -13.20 -2.16 10.32
CA GLY A 88 -12.73 -0.88 9.81
C GLY A 88 -11.20 -0.72 9.87
N THR A 89 -10.46 -1.73 10.33
CA THR A 89 -9.01 -1.63 10.58
C THR A 89 -8.13 -2.42 9.60
N PHE A 90 -8.71 -3.13 8.64
CA PHE A 90 -8.00 -3.86 7.58
C PHE A 90 -6.92 -3.03 6.86
N PHE A 91 -7.22 -1.74 6.64
CA PHE A 91 -6.30 -0.80 5.99
C PHE A 91 -5.41 -0.04 6.98
N ASP A 92 -5.69 -0.07 8.28
CA ASP A 92 -4.84 0.57 9.30
C ASP A 92 -3.47 -0.12 9.38
N ASP A 93 -3.42 -1.39 8.98
CA ASP A 93 -2.20 -2.19 8.93
C ASP A 93 -1.32 -1.88 7.69
N VAL A 94 -1.78 -1.05 6.74
CA VAL A 94 -0.99 -0.72 5.54
C VAL A 94 0.21 0.14 5.93
N THR A 95 1.41 -0.37 5.67
CA THR A 95 2.66 0.34 5.88
C THR A 95 3.20 0.90 4.56
N VAL A 96 3.78 2.10 4.65
CA VAL A 96 4.52 2.76 3.57
C VAL A 96 5.92 3.05 4.08
N GLU A 97 6.91 2.48 3.39
CA GLU A 97 8.32 2.58 3.69
C GLU A 97 9.06 3.12 2.48
N LEU A 98 9.92 4.14 2.68
CA LEU A 98 10.80 4.66 1.66
C LEU A 98 12.22 4.63 2.21
N ASP A 99 13.10 3.86 1.57
CA ASP A 99 14.53 3.94 1.85
C ASP A 99 15.12 5.13 1.10
N ALA A 100 15.54 6.15 1.85
CA ALA A 100 16.13 7.36 1.30
C ALA A 100 17.41 7.12 0.49
N LEU A 101 18.16 6.03 0.78
CA LEU A 101 19.43 5.73 0.11
C LEU A 101 19.22 5.01 -1.22
N SER A 102 18.35 4.00 -1.23
CA SER A 102 18.05 3.21 -2.43
C SER A 102 16.86 3.74 -3.22
N LEU A 103 16.16 4.76 -2.70
CA LEU A 103 14.88 5.23 -3.22
C LEU A 103 13.85 4.11 -3.40
N ASN A 104 14.00 3.02 -2.65
CA ASN A 104 13.07 1.91 -2.69
C ASN A 104 11.82 2.27 -1.90
N LEU A 105 10.70 2.37 -2.61
CA LEU A 105 9.38 2.62 -2.05
C LEU A 105 8.59 1.32 -1.96
N LYS A 106 8.07 1.04 -0.78
CA LYS A 106 7.34 -0.19 -0.48
C LYS A 106 6.01 0.12 0.20
N ILE A 107 4.94 -0.45 -0.35
CA ILE A 107 3.59 -0.42 0.24
C ILE A 107 3.21 -1.86 0.59
N THR A 108 2.97 -2.13 1.88
CA THR A 108 2.71 -3.48 2.38
C THR A 108 1.46 -3.53 3.22
N ASN A 109 0.66 -4.59 3.08
CA ASN A 109 -0.31 -4.96 4.11
C ASN A 109 0.12 -6.29 4.73
N PRO A 110 0.59 -6.29 6.00
CA PRO A 110 1.11 -7.47 6.67
C PRO A 110 0.00 -8.46 7.03
N ASN A 111 -1.28 -8.06 6.96
CA ASN A 111 -2.39 -8.92 7.34
C ASN A 111 -2.38 -10.19 6.47
N PRO A 112 -2.30 -11.39 7.08
CA PRO A 112 -2.20 -12.65 6.34
C PRO A 112 -3.39 -12.83 5.41
N VAL A 113 -4.58 -12.33 5.78
CA VAL A 113 -5.79 -12.48 4.98
C VAL A 113 -5.88 -11.51 3.80
N ALA A 114 -5.01 -10.50 3.73
CA ALA A 114 -5.13 -9.44 2.72
C ALA A 114 -5.07 -9.96 1.27
N ARG A 115 -4.33 -11.05 1.05
CA ARG A 115 -4.25 -11.74 -0.24
C ARG A 115 -5.61 -12.26 -0.72
N TYR A 116 -6.48 -12.64 0.21
CA TYR A 116 -7.81 -13.18 -0.10
C TYR A 116 -8.89 -12.09 -0.14
N VAL A 117 -8.63 -10.91 0.45
CA VAL A 117 -9.59 -9.80 0.48
C VAL A 117 -9.40 -8.87 -0.72
N ILE A 118 -8.16 -8.49 -1.04
CA ILE A 118 -7.83 -7.53 -2.11
C ILE A 118 -6.62 -7.94 -2.98
N GLY A 119 -6.00 -9.10 -2.74
CA GLY A 119 -4.82 -9.54 -3.51
C GLY A 119 -5.14 -10.55 -4.63
N ASP A 120 -4.11 -11.21 -5.16
CA ASP A 120 -4.24 -12.12 -6.30
C ASP A 120 -5.18 -13.31 -6.07
N ASP A 121 -5.32 -13.76 -4.82
CA ASP A 121 -6.22 -14.86 -4.43
C ASP A 121 -7.60 -14.32 -3.95
N GLN A 122 -7.99 -13.12 -4.39
CA GLN A 122 -9.22 -12.47 -3.94
C GLN A 122 -10.44 -13.38 -4.09
N GLN A 123 -11.23 -13.50 -3.04
CA GLN A 123 -12.46 -14.28 -3.08
C GLN A 123 -13.53 -13.55 -3.90
N LYS A 124 -14.30 -14.27 -4.71
CA LYS A 124 -15.33 -13.68 -5.57
C LYS A 124 -16.29 -12.75 -4.84
N PHE A 125 -16.78 -13.14 -3.66
CA PHE A 125 -17.68 -12.26 -2.92
C PHE A 125 -17.03 -10.95 -2.46
N HIS A 126 -15.71 -10.90 -2.23
CA HIS A 126 -15.03 -9.64 -1.93
C HIS A 126 -15.08 -8.72 -3.16
N ALA A 127 -14.68 -9.23 -4.33
CA ALA A 127 -14.78 -8.49 -5.59
C ALA A 127 -16.22 -8.02 -5.87
N ASN A 128 -17.20 -8.92 -5.76
CA ASN A 128 -18.61 -8.61 -6.03
C ASN A 128 -19.24 -7.64 -5.02
N THR A 129 -18.65 -7.51 -3.82
CA THR A 129 -19.13 -6.59 -2.79
C THR A 129 -18.40 -5.27 -2.81
N GLY A 130 -17.54 -5.02 -3.81
CA GLY A 130 -16.86 -3.75 -4.03
C GLY A 130 -15.48 -3.65 -3.41
N TRP A 131 -14.89 -4.76 -2.94
CA TRP A 131 -13.47 -4.74 -2.57
C TRP A 131 -12.64 -4.69 -3.86
N GLU A 132 -12.04 -3.55 -4.12
CA GLU A 132 -11.14 -3.38 -5.26
C GLU A 132 -9.73 -3.85 -4.88
N ASN A 133 -9.05 -4.46 -5.83
CA ASN A 133 -7.62 -4.70 -5.68
C ASN A 133 -6.90 -3.36 -5.88
N PRO A 134 -6.20 -2.83 -4.87
CA PRO A 134 -5.54 -1.53 -4.98
C PRO A 134 -4.27 -1.57 -5.83
N SER A 135 -3.87 -2.71 -6.42
CA SER A 135 -2.66 -2.84 -7.26
C SER A 135 -2.49 -1.69 -8.25
N GLU A 136 -3.54 -1.37 -9.02
CA GLU A 136 -3.47 -0.32 -10.05
C GLU A 136 -3.33 1.07 -9.43
N GLN A 137 -4.05 1.34 -8.33
CA GLN A 137 -3.97 2.62 -7.63
C GLN A 137 -2.62 2.81 -6.95
N TYR A 138 -2.07 1.75 -6.34
CA TYR A 138 -0.72 1.77 -5.80
C TYR A 138 0.33 1.93 -6.89
N LEU A 139 0.17 1.30 -8.06
CA LEU A 139 1.08 1.53 -9.18
C LEU A 139 1.07 3.00 -9.63
N VAL A 140 -0.09 3.65 -9.71
CA VAL A 140 -0.19 5.08 -10.03
C VAL A 140 0.52 5.92 -8.96
N ILE A 141 0.29 5.63 -7.68
CA ILE A 141 0.96 6.33 -6.57
C ILE A 141 2.49 6.15 -6.64
N LEU A 142 2.95 4.96 -7.02
CA LEU A 142 4.38 4.67 -7.17
C LEU A 142 5.00 5.45 -8.34
N ILE A 143 4.28 5.60 -9.46
CA ILE A 143 4.73 6.44 -10.59
C ILE A 143 4.78 7.91 -10.18
N GLU A 144 3.73 8.43 -9.53
CA GLU A 144 3.71 9.81 -9.04
C GLU A 144 4.81 10.06 -8.00
N ALA A 145 5.17 9.06 -7.19
CA ALA A 145 6.27 9.17 -6.25
C ALA A 145 7.61 9.39 -6.94
N GLN A 146 7.82 8.92 -8.18
CA GLN A 146 9.03 9.24 -8.94
C GLN A 146 9.11 10.74 -9.23
N ASP A 147 8.00 11.32 -9.69
CA ASP A 147 7.91 12.75 -9.97
C ASP A 147 8.15 13.56 -8.69
N ASP A 148 7.53 13.14 -7.57
CA ASP A 148 7.73 13.77 -6.25
C ASP A 148 9.20 13.71 -5.79
N ILE A 149 9.91 12.61 -6.07
CA ILE A 149 11.35 12.46 -5.79
C ILE A 149 12.19 13.39 -6.68
N MET A 150 11.85 13.51 -7.96
CA MET A 150 12.54 14.40 -8.90
C MET A 150 12.38 15.87 -8.50
N ASP A 151 11.16 16.29 -8.17
CA ASP A 151 10.86 17.64 -7.72
C ASP A 151 11.59 17.95 -6.41
N ALA A 152 11.59 17.00 -5.46
CA ALA A 152 12.35 17.11 -4.22
C ALA A 152 13.85 17.31 -4.45
N TRP A 153 14.42 16.60 -5.43
CA TRP A 153 15.83 16.74 -5.79
C TRP A 153 16.14 18.14 -6.36
N ILE A 154 15.28 18.66 -7.24
CA ILE A 154 15.41 20.00 -7.81
C ILE A 154 15.40 21.05 -6.70
N GLU A 155 14.46 20.96 -5.76
CA GLU A 155 14.37 21.89 -4.63
C GLU A 155 15.63 21.87 -3.76
N ILE A 156 16.20 20.69 -3.48
CA ILE A 156 17.45 20.57 -2.73
C ILE A 156 18.60 21.26 -3.46
N ILE A 157 18.71 21.10 -4.78
CA ILE A 157 19.77 21.75 -5.57
C ILE A 157 19.59 23.27 -5.61
N ASP A 158 18.38 23.73 -5.87
CA ASP A 158 18.09 25.17 -5.96
C ASP A 158 18.30 25.86 -4.62
N TRP A 159 17.87 25.26 -3.52
CA TRP A 159 18.12 25.79 -2.18
C TRP A 159 19.62 25.92 -1.90
N ARG A 160 20.44 24.99 -2.40
CA ARG A 160 21.90 25.03 -2.26
C ARG A 160 22.57 26.07 -3.15
N ASN A 161 22.00 26.39 -4.31
CA ASN A 161 22.51 27.46 -5.18
C ASN A 161 22.19 28.86 -4.64
N LEU A 162 21.29 28.95 -3.66
CA LEU A 162 20.88 30.20 -3.01
C LEU A 162 21.54 30.44 -1.63
N ALA A 163 22.21 29.42 -1.06
CA ALA A 163 22.86 29.45 0.26
C ALA A 163 24.39 29.62 0.14
#